data_AF-A0A7W0XGJ2-F1
#
_entry.id   AF-A0A7W0XGJ2-F1
#
_cell.length_a   1.000
_cell.length_b   1.000
_cell.length_c   1.000
_cell.angle_alpha   90.00
_cell.angle_beta   90.00
_cell.angle_gamma   90.00
#
_symmetry.space_group_name_H-M   'P 1'
#
loop_
_entity.id
_entity.type
_entity.pdbx_description
1 polymer ?
#
loop_
_entity_poly.entity_id
_entity_poly.type
_entity_poly.pdbx_seq_one_letter_code
_entity_poly.pdbx_strand_id
1 'polypeptide(L)'
;MFRPKRFHIGLFLPLVLVGLSISASEAWGQRAKETFVYAPPAVSLAADKAVLNVCEGDTIASLVRLNARATSPSGNPIRYNWTTSVGRIDGNGPAVTWDLSGVKPGYYKAFLAIDSGSGDEACEAFSSIAVLVKCPPPPPPVCPNVYITCPDRVELDQPVTFTSSLTGGSGNVTPVFNWTVSAGRIIEGQGTSSIKVDTTGLAGQTLRATLSMGGYPLDCSASCSISFPVPLKCKKFDEFGELARNDEKARLDNYAIELQNDPSSIAYVVVYPAQGGQSGQVQTKKTRITDYLVNSRGFNAGRIVTILGQPRGDMMIELWTCPQGATPPTPKP
;
A
#
# COMPACT_ATOMS: atom_id res chain seq x y z
N MET A 1 -82.68 -60.44 -7.49
CA MET A 1 -83.06 -61.21 -8.69
C MET A 1 -82.02 -62.31 -8.86
N PHE A 2 -82.48 -63.58 -8.86
CA PHE A 2 -81.77 -64.86 -9.10
C PHE A 2 -80.55 -65.27 -8.24
N ARG A 3 -80.90 -65.97 -7.15
CA ARG A 3 -80.31 -67.24 -6.60
C ARG A 3 -80.02 -68.29 -7.71
N PRO A 4 -79.52 -69.52 -7.41
CA PRO A 4 -78.66 -70.07 -6.35
C PRO A 4 -77.59 -71.06 -6.96
N LYS A 5 -76.76 -71.82 -6.23
CA LYS A 5 -77.08 -73.15 -5.67
C LYS A 5 -75.88 -73.70 -4.88
N ARG A 6 -76.17 -74.02 -3.61
CA ARG A 6 -75.46 -75.01 -2.79
C ARG A 6 -75.86 -76.41 -3.24
N PHE A 7 -75.00 -77.40 -2.98
CA PHE A 7 -75.29 -78.77 -2.49
C PHE A 7 -74.05 -79.67 -2.80
N HIS A 8 -73.63 -80.67 -2.02
CA HIS A 8 -74.24 -81.39 -0.91
C HIS A 8 -73.16 -81.92 0.05
N ILE A 9 -73.56 -82.02 1.30
CA ILE A 9 -72.95 -82.71 2.44
C ILE A 9 -72.99 -84.23 2.21
N GLY A 10 -71.92 -84.93 2.60
CA GLY A 10 -71.89 -86.38 2.78
C GLY A 10 -71.02 -86.73 3.98
N LEU A 11 -71.64 -86.72 5.16
CA LEU A 11 -71.07 -87.09 6.45
C LEU A 11 -71.19 -88.62 6.63
N PHE A 12 -70.09 -89.32 6.87
CA PHE A 12 -70.09 -90.66 7.45
C PHE A 12 -68.98 -90.75 8.51
N LEU A 13 -69.40 -90.83 9.77
CA LEU A 13 -68.62 -91.35 10.90
C LEU A 13 -69.11 -92.79 11.14
N PRO A 14 -68.25 -93.72 11.62
CA PRO A 14 -68.37 -94.02 13.04
C PRO A 14 -67.08 -94.45 13.78
N LEU A 15 -67.13 -94.17 15.09
CA LEU A 15 -66.63 -94.89 16.28
C LEU A 15 -65.26 -95.60 16.27
N VAL A 16 -64.28 -95.09 17.03
CA VAL A 16 -63.96 -95.36 18.46
C VAL A 16 -62.90 -96.46 18.60
N LEU A 17 -61.74 -96.06 19.15
CA LEU A 17 -60.99 -96.83 20.15
C LEU A 17 -59.96 -95.93 20.85
N VAL A 18 -60.12 -95.81 22.16
CA VAL A 18 -59.27 -95.06 23.09
C VAL A 18 -58.04 -95.92 23.40
N GLY A 19 -56.85 -95.37 23.11
CA GLY A 19 -55.57 -95.89 23.57
C GLY A 19 -54.72 -94.74 24.07
N LEU A 20 -54.59 -94.59 25.40
CA LEU A 20 -53.63 -93.68 26.01
C LEU A 20 -52.25 -94.29 25.91
N SER A 21 -51.35 -93.64 25.19
CA SER A 21 -49.91 -93.94 25.15
C SER A 21 -49.15 -92.64 25.31
N ILE A 22 -48.38 -92.55 26.38
CA ILE A 22 -47.47 -91.44 26.67
C ILE A 22 -46.28 -91.57 25.71
N SER A 23 -46.05 -90.56 24.88
CA SER A 23 -44.82 -90.44 24.08
C SER A 23 -44.44 -88.98 23.97
N ALA A 24 -43.18 -88.71 24.30
CA ALA A 24 -42.57 -87.39 24.26
C ALA A 24 -42.50 -86.83 22.82
N SER A 25 -42.53 -85.50 22.77
CA SER A 25 -42.34 -84.58 21.65
C SER A 25 -41.66 -85.11 20.37
N GLU A 26 -42.34 -84.94 19.25
CA GLU A 26 -41.71 -84.72 17.94
C GLU A 26 -42.08 -83.31 17.46
N ALA A 27 -41.32 -82.32 17.91
CA ALA A 27 -41.26 -81.04 17.24
C ALA A 27 -40.50 -81.26 15.92
N TRP A 28 -41.22 -81.24 14.80
CA TRP A 28 -40.62 -81.16 13.48
C TRP A 28 -39.70 -79.94 13.43
N GLY A 29 -38.39 -80.17 13.41
CA GLY A 29 -37.39 -79.13 13.19
C GLY A 29 -37.55 -78.55 11.79
N GLN A 30 -38.24 -77.42 11.68
CA GLN A 30 -38.08 -76.55 10.53
C GLN A 30 -36.64 -76.02 10.56
N ARG A 31 -35.80 -76.49 9.64
CA ARG A 31 -34.54 -75.80 9.31
C ARG A 31 -34.91 -74.37 8.95
N ALA A 32 -34.58 -73.42 9.82
CA ALA A 32 -34.62 -72.01 9.50
C ALA A 32 -33.71 -71.80 8.27
N LYS A 33 -34.33 -71.44 7.14
CA LYS A 33 -33.60 -71.02 5.95
C LYS A 33 -33.10 -69.62 6.27
N GLU A 34 -31.85 -69.55 6.75
CA GLU A 34 -31.18 -68.29 7.08
C GLU A 34 -31.17 -67.41 5.82
N THR A 35 -31.93 -66.32 5.87
CA THR A 35 -32.07 -65.38 4.77
C THR A 35 -30.95 -64.37 4.91
N PHE A 36 -29.89 -64.55 4.12
CA PHE A 36 -28.77 -63.62 4.06
C PHE A 36 -29.27 -62.29 3.48
N VAL A 37 -29.34 -61.24 4.31
CA VAL A 37 -29.64 -59.88 3.87
C VAL A 37 -28.39 -59.33 3.22
N TYR A 38 -28.36 -59.25 1.89
CA TYR A 38 -27.26 -58.63 1.14
C TYR A 38 -27.30 -57.11 1.36
N ALA A 39 -26.63 -56.62 2.40
CA ALA A 39 -26.27 -55.21 2.52
C ALA A 39 -25.10 -54.94 1.55
N PRO A 40 -25.16 -53.87 0.73
CA PRO A 40 -24.05 -53.55 -0.16
C PRO A 40 -22.78 -53.29 0.66
N PRO A 41 -21.61 -53.75 0.20
CA PRO A 41 -20.35 -53.50 0.89
C PRO A 41 -20.11 -52.00 1.08
N ALA A 42 -19.87 -51.60 2.32
CA ALA A 42 -19.46 -50.25 2.64
C ALA A 42 -17.94 -50.20 2.73
N VAL A 43 -17.30 -49.60 1.73
CA VAL A 43 -15.90 -49.18 1.79
C VAL A 43 -15.84 -47.67 1.98
N SER A 44 -15.13 -47.22 2.99
CA SER A 44 -14.89 -45.79 3.23
C SER A 44 -13.39 -45.53 3.28
N LEU A 45 -12.98 -44.41 2.68
CA LEU A 45 -11.61 -43.93 2.66
C LEU A 45 -11.49 -42.63 3.43
N ALA A 46 -10.40 -42.49 4.17
CA ALA A 46 -10.02 -41.26 4.84
C ALA A 46 -8.54 -40.97 4.58
N ALA A 47 -8.25 -39.73 4.18
CA ALA A 47 -6.90 -39.19 4.15
C ALA A 47 -6.68 -38.35 5.40
N ASP A 48 -5.49 -38.42 5.99
CA ASP A 48 -5.10 -37.51 7.07
C ASP A 48 -4.99 -36.05 6.58
N LYS A 49 -4.69 -35.86 5.30
CA LYS A 49 -4.59 -34.55 4.62
C LYS A 49 -5.32 -34.61 3.28
N ALA A 50 -6.31 -33.74 3.11
CA ALA A 50 -6.99 -33.54 1.82
C ALA A 50 -6.30 -32.49 0.94
N VAL A 51 -5.43 -31.65 1.52
CA VAL A 51 -4.70 -30.59 0.83
C VAL A 51 -3.23 -30.60 1.25
N LEU A 52 -2.33 -30.58 0.28
CA LEU A 52 -0.89 -30.46 0.47
C LEU A 52 -0.40 -29.13 -0.11
N ASN A 53 0.44 -28.43 0.65
CA ASN A 53 1.11 -27.20 0.22
C ASN A 53 2.54 -27.54 -0.20
N VAL A 54 2.77 -27.79 -1.49
CA VAL A 54 4.06 -28.24 -2.05
C VAL A 54 4.37 -27.40 -3.28
N CYS A 55 5.59 -26.91 -3.38
CA CYS A 55 6.06 -26.15 -4.54
C CYS A 55 7.14 -26.93 -5.31
N GLU A 56 7.33 -26.56 -6.58
CA GLU A 56 8.34 -27.17 -7.43
C GLU A 56 9.75 -26.87 -6.89
N GLY A 57 10.55 -27.91 -6.67
CA GLY A 57 11.89 -27.82 -6.06
C GLY A 57 11.91 -27.96 -4.53
N ASP A 58 10.76 -28.13 -3.89
CA ASP A 58 10.68 -28.43 -2.46
C ASP A 58 11.10 -29.87 -2.19
N THR A 59 12.04 -30.09 -1.28
CA THR A 59 12.56 -31.42 -0.89
C THR A 59 11.76 -32.06 0.24
N ILE A 60 10.67 -31.40 0.67
CA ILE A 60 9.82 -31.89 1.74
C ILE A 60 9.02 -33.12 1.28
N ALA A 61 9.21 -34.22 2.00
CA ALA A 61 8.45 -35.44 1.81
C ALA A 61 6.95 -35.17 1.97
N SER A 62 6.21 -35.30 0.87
CA SER A 62 4.81 -34.95 0.75
C SER A 62 3.95 -36.20 0.91
N LEU A 63 3.94 -36.72 2.14
CA LEU A 63 3.29 -37.98 2.48
C LEU A 63 1.86 -37.74 3.00
N VAL A 64 0.93 -38.52 2.46
CA VAL A 64 -0.48 -38.59 2.89
C VAL A 64 -0.75 -40.00 3.40
N ARG A 65 -1.29 -40.12 4.61
CA ARG A 65 -1.71 -41.43 5.13
C ARG A 65 -3.17 -41.68 4.75
N LEU A 66 -3.38 -42.74 3.98
CA LEU A 66 -4.70 -43.21 3.60
C LEU A 66 -5.12 -44.34 4.53
N ASN A 67 -6.34 -44.27 5.05
CA ASN A 67 -6.93 -45.31 5.88
C ASN A 67 -8.27 -45.73 5.25
N ALA A 68 -8.42 -47.02 4.98
CA ALA A 68 -9.62 -47.65 4.49
C ALA A 68 -10.32 -48.39 5.63
N ARG A 69 -11.65 -48.30 5.65
CA ARG A 69 -12.51 -49.14 6.48
C ARG A 69 -13.45 -49.90 5.57
N ALA A 70 -13.36 -51.21 5.64
CA ALA A 70 -14.17 -52.13 4.87
C ALA A 70 -14.70 -53.23 5.80
N THR A 71 -15.94 -53.67 5.55
CA THR A 71 -16.57 -54.77 6.29
C THR A 71 -16.96 -55.88 5.31
N SER A 72 -16.63 -57.12 5.65
CA SER A 72 -17.00 -58.31 4.89
C SER A 72 -18.21 -58.97 5.56
N PRO A 73 -19.40 -59.02 4.93
CA PRO A 73 -20.60 -59.62 5.53
C PRO A 73 -20.44 -61.09 5.92
N SER A 74 -19.62 -61.83 5.17
CA SER A 74 -19.32 -63.26 5.37
C SER A 74 -18.13 -63.52 6.31
N GLY A 75 -17.49 -62.47 6.83
CA GLY A 75 -16.30 -62.59 7.68
C GLY A 75 -15.02 -63.01 6.93
N ASN A 76 -15.08 -63.14 5.59
CA ASN A 76 -13.92 -63.49 4.77
C ASN A 76 -12.82 -62.40 4.82
N PRO A 77 -11.52 -62.78 4.80
CA PRO A 77 -10.42 -61.82 4.75
C PRO A 77 -10.48 -60.90 3.53
N ILE A 78 -10.30 -59.59 3.74
CA ILE A 78 -10.35 -58.57 2.69
C ILE A 78 -8.94 -58.33 2.12
N ARG A 79 -8.81 -58.41 0.79
CA ARG A 79 -7.61 -58.01 0.04
C ARG A 79 -7.77 -56.56 -0.42
N TYR A 80 -6.71 -55.76 -0.25
CA TYR A 80 -6.68 -54.35 -0.63
C TYR A 80 -5.78 -54.16 -1.84
N ASN A 81 -6.31 -53.55 -2.90
CA ASN A 81 -5.55 -53.20 -4.09
C ASN A 81 -5.61 -51.69 -4.33
N TRP A 82 -4.48 -51.02 -4.03
CA TRP A 82 -4.34 -49.58 -4.14
C TRP A 82 -3.71 -49.19 -5.47
N THR A 83 -4.29 -48.19 -6.13
CA THR A 83 -3.70 -47.55 -7.32
C THR A 83 -3.80 -46.03 -7.21
N THR A 84 -2.99 -45.31 -7.98
CA THR A 84 -2.94 -43.84 -7.93
C THR A 84 -2.79 -43.25 -9.32
N SER A 85 -3.32 -42.03 -9.51
CA SER A 85 -3.07 -41.24 -10.72
C SER A 85 -1.62 -40.75 -10.85
N VAL A 86 -0.92 -40.55 -9.73
CA VAL A 86 0.49 -40.07 -9.70
C VAL A 86 1.16 -40.40 -8.36
N GLY A 87 2.49 -40.34 -8.33
CA GLY A 87 3.26 -40.64 -7.13
C GLY A 87 3.31 -42.14 -6.85
N ARG A 88 3.62 -42.51 -5.61
CA ARG A 88 3.76 -43.91 -5.21
C ARG A 88 2.98 -44.17 -3.93
N ILE A 89 2.21 -45.25 -3.90
CA ILE A 89 1.60 -45.76 -2.66
C ILE A 89 2.51 -46.84 -2.08
N ASP A 90 2.84 -46.72 -0.81
CA ASP A 90 3.63 -47.66 -0.03
C ASP A 90 2.73 -48.38 0.98
N GLY A 91 2.57 -49.69 0.80
CA GLY A 91 1.70 -50.56 1.60
C GLY A 91 0.59 -51.23 0.80
N ASN A 92 0.04 -52.33 1.36
CA ASN A 92 -0.96 -53.19 0.71
C ASN A 92 -2.11 -53.60 1.68
N GLY A 93 -2.30 -52.84 2.75
CA GLY A 93 -3.30 -53.10 3.79
C GLY A 93 -4.37 -52.00 3.89
N PRO A 94 -5.12 -51.98 5.01
CA PRO A 94 -6.13 -50.96 5.25
C PRO A 94 -5.53 -49.58 5.55
N ALA A 95 -4.23 -49.48 5.87
CA ALA A 95 -3.53 -48.21 6.02
C ALA A 95 -2.28 -48.21 5.13
N VAL A 96 -2.15 -47.17 4.30
CA VAL A 96 -1.03 -47.02 3.35
C VAL A 96 -0.54 -45.58 3.34
N THR A 97 0.70 -45.37 2.88
CA THR A 97 1.28 -44.04 2.71
C THR A 97 1.35 -43.70 1.24
N TRP A 98 0.75 -42.59 0.84
CA TRP A 98 0.81 -42.06 -0.50
C TRP A 98 1.84 -40.93 -0.57
N ASP A 99 2.92 -41.18 -1.31
CA ASP A 99 3.99 -40.22 -1.57
C ASP A 99 3.70 -39.42 -2.84
N LEU A 100 3.49 -38.12 -2.66
CA LEU A 100 3.23 -37.11 -3.69
C LEU A 100 4.42 -36.14 -3.84
N SER A 101 5.61 -36.50 -3.38
CA SER A 101 6.80 -35.64 -3.46
C SER A 101 7.18 -35.34 -4.90
N GLY A 102 7.50 -34.08 -5.19
CA GLY A 102 7.89 -33.61 -6.54
C GLY A 102 6.75 -33.54 -7.56
N VAL A 103 5.51 -33.82 -7.16
CA VAL A 103 4.34 -33.71 -8.03
C VAL A 103 3.95 -32.24 -8.20
N LYS A 104 3.59 -31.85 -9.42
CA LYS A 104 3.14 -30.48 -9.73
C LYS A 104 1.81 -30.15 -9.05
N PRO A 105 1.46 -28.86 -8.86
CA PRO A 105 0.14 -28.48 -8.37
C PRO A 105 -0.98 -29.07 -9.23
N GLY A 106 -1.98 -29.68 -8.60
CA GLY A 106 -3.04 -30.40 -9.28
C GLY A 106 -3.93 -31.20 -8.34
N TYR A 107 -5.01 -31.75 -8.90
CA TYR A 107 -5.90 -32.68 -8.22
C TYR A 107 -5.49 -34.11 -8.58
N TYR A 108 -5.20 -34.91 -7.56
CA TYR A 108 -4.79 -36.31 -7.73
C TYR A 108 -5.72 -37.24 -6.99
N LYS A 109 -5.89 -38.46 -7.51
CA LYS A 109 -6.77 -39.47 -6.93
C LYS A 109 -6.02 -40.75 -6.63
N ALA A 110 -6.26 -41.28 -5.44
CA ALA A 110 -5.97 -42.66 -5.09
C ALA A 110 -7.26 -43.48 -5.19
N PHE A 111 -7.16 -44.67 -5.74
CA PHE A 111 -8.25 -45.62 -5.92
C PHE A 111 -7.96 -46.86 -5.08
N LEU A 112 -8.99 -47.36 -4.41
CA LEU A 112 -8.96 -48.63 -3.70
C LEU A 112 -9.99 -49.57 -4.31
N ALA A 113 -9.54 -50.75 -4.72
CA ALA A 113 -10.38 -51.91 -4.96
C ALA A 113 -10.21 -52.89 -3.80
N ILE A 114 -11.30 -53.39 -3.25
CA ILE A 114 -11.29 -54.48 -2.26
C ILE A 114 -11.98 -55.72 -2.80
N ASP A 115 -11.47 -56.89 -2.41
CA ASP A 115 -11.99 -58.22 -2.77
C ASP A 115 -11.95 -59.14 -1.54
N SER A 116 -13.03 -59.86 -1.26
CA SER A 116 -13.14 -60.82 -0.16
C SER A 116 -12.97 -62.30 -0.55
N GLY A 117 -12.67 -62.64 -1.81
CA GLY A 117 -12.36 -64.01 -2.25
C GLY A 117 -13.27 -64.54 -3.37
N SER A 118 -13.38 -65.86 -3.51
CA SER A 118 -14.14 -66.51 -4.60
C SER A 118 -15.32 -67.34 -4.07
N GLY A 119 -16.50 -67.19 -4.68
CA GLY A 119 -17.73 -67.93 -4.34
C GLY A 119 -18.97 -67.02 -4.32
N ASP A 120 -20.13 -67.54 -3.92
CA ASP A 120 -21.40 -66.78 -3.86
C ASP A 120 -21.42 -65.68 -2.76
N GLU A 121 -20.42 -65.69 -1.89
CA GLU A 121 -20.20 -64.73 -0.78
C GLU A 121 -19.01 -63.79 -1.02
N ALA A 122 -18.44 -63.81 -2.24
CA ALA A 122 -17.41 -62.89 -2.69
C ALA A 122 -17.99 -61.47 -2.82
N CYS A 123 -17.22 -60.48 -2.39
CA CYS A 123 -17.66 -59.10 -2.34
C CYS A 123 -16.57 -58.17 -2.86
N GLU A 124 -16.92 -57.40 -3.88
CA GLU A 124 -16.07 -56.37 -4.46
C GLU A 124 -16.63 -54.99 -4.17
N ALA A 125 -15.76 -54.05 -3.82
CA ALA A 125 -16.13 -52.65 -3.73
C ALA A 125 -14.98 -51.75 -4.16
N PHE A 126 -15.35 -50.59 -4.69
CA PHE A 126 -14.41 -49.59 -5.17
C PHE A 126 -14.67 -48.27 -4.48
N SER A 127 -13.59 -47.58 -4.11
CA SER A 127 -13.65 -46.24 -3.56
C SER A 127 -12.48 -45.41 -4.09
N SER A 128 -12.63 -44.09 -4.04
CA SER A 128 -11.55 -43.19 -4.40
C SER A 128 -11.52 -41.99 -3.47
N ILE A 129 -10.33 -41.43 -3.30
CA ILE A 129 -10.13 -40.21 -2.52
C ILE A 129 -9.23 -39.27 -3.31
N ALA A 130 -9.56 -37.99 -3.25
CA ALA A 130 -8.81 -36.94 -3.94
C ALA A 130 -7.99 -36.12 -2.94
N VAL A 131 -6.77 -35.77 -3.34
CA VAL A 131 -5.90 -34.83 -2.63
C VAL A 131 -5.56 -33.68 -3.58
N LEU A 132 -5.70 -32.45 -3.09
CA LEU A 132 -5.28 -31.25 -3.80
C LEU A 132 -3.84 -30.90 -3.43
N VAL A 133 -2.95 -30.88 -4.40
CA VAL A 133 -1.61 -30.29 -4.26
C VAL A 133 -1.68 -28.86 -4.78
N LYS A 134 -1.32 -27.89 -3.94
CA LYS A 134 -1.23 -26.48 -4.34
C LYS A 134 0.09 -25.88 -3.84
N CYS A 135 0.61 -24.89 -4.56
CA CYS A 135 1.71 -24.08 -4.05
C CYS A 135 1.08 -22.81 -3.41
N PRO A 136 1.44 -22.44 -2.17
CA PRO A 136 0.99 -21.18 -1.59
C PRO A 136 1.43 -20.01 -2.49
N PRO A 137 0.59 -18.96 -2.64
CA PRO A 137 1.01 -17.77 -3.36
C PRO A 137 2.26 -17.18 -2.66
N PRO A 138 3.19 -16.58 -3.42
CA PRO A 138 4.33 -15.89 -2.82
C PRO A 138 3.83 -14.83 -1.83
N PRO A 139 4.54 -14.59 -0.71
CA PRO A 139 4.15 -13.55 0.23
C PRO A 139 4.04 -12.20 -0.50
N PRO A 140 3.04 -11.37 -0.15
CA PRO A 140 2.86 -10.09 -0.80
C PRO A 140 4.13 -9.24 -0.65
N PRO A 141 4.50 -8.44 -1.67
CA PRO A 141 5.69 -7.60 -1.59
C PRO A 141 5.58 -6.60 -0.44
N VAL A 142 6.65 -6.45 0.33
CA VAL A 142 6.75 -5.45 1.39
C VAL A 142 7.34 -4.16 0.80
N CYS A 143 6.75 -3.03 1.14
CA CYS A 143 7.21 -1.71 0.74
C CYS A 143 8.56 -1.35 1.40
N PRO A 144 9.47 -0.68 0.68
CA PRO A 144 10.64 -0.06 1.30
C PRO A 144 10.23 1.15 2.13
N ASN A 145 11.07 1.51 3.10
CA ASN A 145 11.03 2.84 3.71
C ASN A 145 11.61 3.84 2.71
N VAL A 146 10.82 4.86 2.40
CA VAL A 146 11.17 5.91 1.44
C VAL A 146 11.55 7.16 2.21
N TYR A 147 12.75 7.69 1.97
CA TYR A 147 13.20 8.96 2.52
C TYR A 147 13.48 9.92 1.37
N ILE A 148 13.09 11.18 1.53
CA ILE A 148 13.45 12.26 0.59
C ILE A 148 14.37 13.21 1.33
N THR A 149 15.54 13.45 0.77
CA THR A 149 16.47 14.49 1.21
C THR A 149 16.06 15.81 0.57
N CYS A 150 15.57 16.75 1.39
CA CYS A 150 15.32 18.12 0.94
C CYS A 150 16.63 18.89 0.77
N PRO A 151 16.66 19.87 -0.15
CA PRO A 151 17.76 20.83 -0.21
C PRO A 151 17.72 21.77 1.01
N ASP A 152 18.86 21.93 1.67
CA ASP A 152 18.99 22.77 2.88
C ASP A 152 18.97 24.27 2.58
N ARG A 153 19.40 24.65 1.37
CA ARG A 153 19.48 26.04 0.92
C ARG A 153 18.78 26.18 -0.42
N VAL A 154 17.92 27.19 -0.50
CA VAL A 154 17.17 27.52 -1.69
C VAL A 154 17.48 28.95 -2.10
N GLU A 155 17.85 29.13 -3.35
CA GLU A 155 18.02 30.43 -3.97
C GLU A 155 16.79 30.74 -4.83
N LEU A 156 16.45 32.02 -4.95
CA LEU A 156 15.33 32.44 -5.77
C LEU A 156 15.65 32.21 -7.25
N ASP A 157 14.65 31.72 -7.98
CA ASP A 157 14.71 31.46 -9.42
C ASP A 157 15.84 30.50 -9.85
N GLN A 158 16.36 29.71 -8.91
CA GLN A 158 17.33 28.65 -9.18
C GLN A 158 16.68 27.27 -8.99
N PRO A 159 16.86 26.34 -9.94
CA PRO A 159 16.24 25.03 -9.85
C PRO A 159 16.80 24.23 -8.67
N VAL A 160 15.93 23.51 -7.98
CA VAL A 160 16.29 22.70 -6.81
C VAL A 160 16.27 21.22 -7.16
N THR A 161 17.06 20.43 -6.43
CA THR A 161 17.12 18.98 -6.62
C THR A 161 16.59 18.27 -5.37
N PHE A 162 15.70 17.30 -5.56
CA PHE A 162 15.25 16.39 -4.51
C PHE A 162 15.82 15.01 -4.79
N THR A 163 16.41 14.38 -3.79
CA THR A 163 16.94 13.01 -3.90
C THR A 163 16.20 12.10 -2.94
N SER A 164 16.00 10.85 -3.35
CA SER A 164 15.36 9.82 -2.54
C SER A 164 16.33 8.69 -2.21
N SER A 165 16.16 8.10 -1.03
CA SER A 165 16.84 6.88 -0.62
C SER A 165 15.81 5.86 -0.13
N LEU A 166 16.07 4.59 -0.47
CA LEU A 166 15.21 3.46 -0.14
C LEU A 166 15.95 2.54 0.82
N THR A 167 15.30 2.10 1.88
CA THR A 167 15.83 1.05 2.77
C THR A 167 14.79 -0.04 3.04
N GLY A 168 15.25 -1.29 3.04
CA GLY A 168 14.38 -2.46 3.15
C GLY A 168 13.57 -2.72 1.88
N GLY A 169 12.39 -3.31 2.04
CA GLY A 169 11.51 -3.70 0.93
C GLY A 169 11.86 -5.05 0.31
N SER A 170 10.94 -5.55 -0.50
CA SER A 170 11.06 -6.81 -1.23
C SER A 170 11.95 -6.65 -2.47
N GLY A 171 13.03 -7.44 -2.55
CA GLY A 171 14.05 -7.33 -3.62
C GLY A 171 13.65 -7.94 -4.97
N ASN A 172 12.52 -8.64 -5.03
CA ASN A 172 11.94 -9.21 -6.25
C ASN A 172 11.01 -8.23 -6.99
N VAL A 173 10.92 -6.98 -6.54
CA VAL A 173 10.13 -5.91 -7.17
C VAL A 173 11.07 -4.89 -7.81
N THR A 174 10.80 -4.52 -9.06
CA THR A 174 11.45 -3.38 -9.70
C THR A 174 10.74 -2.10 -9.29
N PRO A 175 11.39 -1.17 -8.56
CA PRO A 175 10.74 0.03 -8.07
C PRO A 175 10.45 1.01 -9.22
N VAL A 176 9.25 1.59 -9.21
CA VAL A 176 8.86 2.66 -10.14
C VAL A 176 8.73 3.97 -9.37
N PHE A 177 9.47 5.01 -9.77
CA PHE A 177 9.48 6.30 -9.07
C PHE A 177 8.47 7.26 -9.69
N ASN A 178 7.40 7.60 -8.97
CA ASN A 178 6.40 8.57 -9.41
C ASN A 178 6.51 9.86 -8.60
N TRP A 179 7.16 10.87 -9.17
CA TRP A 179 7.30 12.17 -8.53
C TRP A 179 6.18 13.12 -8.88
N THR A 180 5.73 13.87 -7.88
CA THR A 180 4.78 14.98 -8.00
C THR A 180 5.27 16.17 -7.19
N VAL A 181 4.94 17.38 -7.64
CA VAL A 181 5.31 18.64 -6.98
C VAL A 181 4.07 19.51 -6.79
N SER A 182 3.96 20.21 -5.66
CA SER A 182 2.83 21.11 -5.37
C SER A 182 2.88 22.45 -6.12
N ALA A 183 4.07 22.85 -6.55
CA ALA A 183 4.33 24.10 -7.27
C ALA A 183 5.56 23.94 -8.18
N GLY A 184 5.76 24.86 -9.11
CA GLY A 184 6.85 24.77 -10.08
C GLY A 184 6.67 23.63 -11.09
N ARG A 185 7.77 23.21 -11.71
CA ARG A 185 7.75 22.17 -12.75
C ARG A 185 8.95 21.24 -12.65
N ILE A 186 8.72 19.93 -12.70
CA ILE A 186 9.81 18.96 -12.83
C ILE A 186 10.42 19.10 -14.23
N ILE A 187 11.71 19.40 -14.29
CA ILE A 187 12.46 19.60 -15.54
C ILE A 187 13.36 18.42 -15.90
N GLU A 188 13.73 17.59 -14.92
CA GLU A 188 14.61 16.44 -15.11
C GLU A 188 14.35 15.34 -14.06
N GLY A 189 14.68 14.09 -14.40
CA GLY A 189 14.79 12.99 -13.43
C GLY A 189 13.49 12.25 -13.09
N GLN A 190 12.39 12.53 -13.78
CA GLN A 190 11.14 11.77 -13.59
C GLN A 190 11.36 10.28 -13.85
N GLY A 191 10.78 9.41 -13.02
CA GLY A 191 11.03 7.98 -13.08
C GLY A 191 12.34 7.50 -12.43
N THR A 192 13.13 8.42 -11.83
CA THR A 192 14.41 8.08 -11.18
C THR A 192 14.41 8.44 -9.69
N SER A 193 15.49 8.11 -8.97
CA SER A 193 15.63 8.44 -7.54
C SER A 193 15.91 9.91 -7.24
N SER A 194 16.10 10.75 -8.26
CA SER A 194 16.39 12.18 -8.12
C SER A 194 15.62 12.99 -9.15
N ILE A 195 15.03 14.10 -8.74
CA ILE A 195 14.37 15.04 -9.65
C ILE A 195 14.95 16.44 -9.52
N LYS A 196 14.96 17.16 -10.63
CA LYS A 196 15.26 18.59 -10.68
C LYS A 196 13.97 19.36 -10.98
N VAL A 197 13.69 20.38 -10.20
CA VAL A 197 12.46 21.16 -10.26
C VAL A 197 12.81 22.62 -10.56
N ASP A 198 12.19 23.19 -11.58
CA ASP A 198 12.18 24.61 -11.85
C ASP A 198 11.26 25.32 -10.84
N THR A 199 11.81 26.32 -10.19
CA THR A 199 11.26 27.05 -9.05
C THR A 199 11.04 28.53 -9.38
N THR A 200 11.16 28.91 -10.65
CA THR A 200 10.99 30.29 -11.10
C THR A 200 9.63 30.84 -10.63
N GLY A 201 9.66 32.01 -9.98
CA GLY A 201 8.45 32.67 -9.49
C GLY A 201 7.84 32.08 -8.21
N LEU A 202 8.51 31.15 -7.53
CA LEU A 202 8.05 30.59 -6.25
C LEU A 202 8.48 31.38 -5.02
N ALA A 203 8.96 32.61 -5.20
CA ALA A 203 9.41 33.47 -4.10
C ALA A 203 8.28 33.68 -3.06
N GLY A 204 8.57 33.43 -1.78
CA GLY A 204 7.58 33.49 -0.70
C GLY A 204 6.58 32.32 -0.64
N GLN A 205 6.71 31.30 -1.49
CA GLN A 205 5.84 30.12 -1.51
C GLN A 205 6.54 28.89 -0.92
N THR A 206 5.75 27.85 -0.63
CA THR A 206 6.24 26.53 -0.21
C THR A 206 6.11 25.52 -1.35
N LEU A 207 7.19 24.82 -1.63
CA LEU A 207 7.25 23.71 -2.57
C LEU A 207 7.30 22.38 -1.82
N ARG A 208 6.31 21.51 -2.06
CA ARG A 208 6.27 20.14 -1.55
C ARG A 208 6.51 19.16 -2.70
N ALA A 209 7.56 18.37 -2.59
CA ALA A 209 7.81 17.22 -3.46
C ALA A 209 7.28 15.96 -2.80
N THR A 210 6.55 15.14 -3.55
CA THR A 210 6.01 13.85 -3.10
C THR A 210 6.46 12.76 -4.05
N LEU A 211 7.10 11.72 -3.52
CA LEU A 211 7.47 10.51 -4.23
C LEU A 211 6.52 9.38 -3.83
N SER A 212 5.85 8.79 -4.81
CA SER A 212 5.08 7.56 -4.67
C SER A 212 5.81 6.42 -5.37
N MET A 213 5.92 5.27 -4.71
CA MET A 213 6.58 4.10 -5.28
C MET A 213 5.53 3.16 -5.91
N GLY A 214 5.67 2.93 -7.21
CA GLY A 214 4.93 1.88 -7.93
C GLY A 214 5.65 0.53 -7.88
N GLY A 215 4.91 -0.55 -8.16
CA GLY A 215 5.40 -1.94 -8.17
C GLY A 215 5.13 -2.72 -6.88
N TYR A 216 4.71 -2.04 -5.82
CA TYR A 216 4.32 -2.64 -4.54
C TYR A 216 2.79 -2.69 -4.41
N PRO A 217 2.22 -3.60 -3.59
CA PRO A 217 0.78 -3.71 -3.38
C PRO A 217 0.18 -2.57 -2.55
N LEU A 218 1.04 -1.77 -1.91
CA LEU A 218 0.70 -0.59 -1.12
C LEU A 218 1.43 0.61 -1.71
N ASP A 219 0.74 1.75 -1.78
CA ASP A 219 1.34 3.00 -2.21
C ASP A 219 2.20 3.56 -1.07
N CYS A 220 3.46 3.12 -0.98
CA CYS A 220 4.40 3.78 -0.09
C CYS A 220 4.83 5.11 -0.72
N SER A 221 4.73 6.17 0.08
CA SER A 221 5.08 7.51 -0.34
C SER A 221 5.81 8.26 0.75
N ALA A 222 6.63 9.20 0.32
CA ALA A 222 7.27 10.17 1.19
C ALA A 222 7.04 11.56 0.59
N SER A 223 7.05 12.58 1.43
CA SER A 223 7.03 13.96 0.96
C SER A 223 7.97 14.83 1.78
N CYS A 224 8.55 15.82 1.11
CA CYS A 224 9.42 16.80 1.73
C CYS A 224 9.06 18.20 1.23
N SER A 225 9.12 19.19 2.11
CA SER A 225 8.69 20.55 1.82
C SER A 225 9.82 21.54 2.10
N ILE A 226 10.01 22.47 1.18
CA ILE A 226 10.94 23.60 1.33
C ILE A 226 10.17 24.91 1.10
N SER A 227 10.62 25.98 1.73
CA SER A 227 10.01 27.31 1.60
C SER A 227 11.01 28.30 1.03
N PHE A 228 10.59 29.07 0.04
CA PHE A 228 11.43 30.10 -0.56
C PHE A 228 11.30 31.40 0.24
N PRO A 229 12.41 32.12 0.47
CA PRO A 229 12.36 33.41 1.16
C PRO A 229 11.52 34.41 0.37
N VAL A 230 10.86 35.33 1.08
CA VAL A 230 10.21 36.47 0.44
C VAL A 230 11.30 37.44 -0.03
N PRO A 231 11.29 37.89 -1.31
CA PRO A 231 12.31 38.79 -1.80
C PRO A 231 12.15 40.16 -1.12
N LEU A 232 13.18 40.57 -0.39
CA LEU A 232 13.21 41.87 0.27
C LEU A 232 13.44 42.95 -0.77
N LYS A 233 12.44 43.80 -1.00
CA LYS A 233 12.52 44.91 -1.97
C LYS A 233 12.38 46.24 -1.24
N CYS A 234 13.25 47.18 -1.61
CA CYS A 234 13.08 48.57 -1.23
C CYS A 234 11.85 49.17 -1.91
N LYS A 235 11.12 49.99 -1.16
CA LYS A 235 9.97 50.75 -1.63
C LYS A 235 10.35 52.23 -1.73
N LYS A 236 10.10 52.86 -2.88
CA LYS A 236 10.21 54.32 -2.99
C LYS A 236 9.05 54.94 -2.22
N PHE A 237 9.37 55.75 -1.21
CA PHE A 237 8.39 56.41 -0.37
C PHE A 237 7.94 57.74 -1.00
N ASP A 238 8.89 58.60 -1.38
CA ASP A 238 8.61 59.92 -1.95
C ASP A 238 9.73 60.36 -2.89
N GLU A 239 9.44 61.34 -3.74
CA GLU A 239 10.38 61.96 -4.67
C GLU A 239 10.02 63.45 -4.84
N PHE A 240 10.97 64.35 -4.61
CA PHE A 240 10.75 65.80 -4.70
C PHE A 240 12.03 66.59 -5.01
N GLY A 241 11.87 67.73 -5.68
CA GLY A 241 12.97 68.59 -6.14
C GLY A 241 13.45 69.55 -5.06
N GLU A 242 13.87 70.75 -5.47
CA GLU A 242 14.07 71.84 -4.51
C GLU A 242 12.73 72.33 -3.97
N LEU A 243 12.57 72.26 -2.64
CA LEU A 243 11.39 72.72 -1.92
C LEU A 243 11.78 73.77 -0.88
N ALA A 244 10.81 74.63 -0.53
CA ALA A 244 10.91 75.50 0.63
C ALA A 244 11.12 74.67 1.91
N ARG A 245 11.79 75.25 2.91
CA ARG A 245 12.20 74.52 4.12
C ARG A 245 11.03 73.88 4.87
N ASN A 246 9.89 74.57 4.93
CA ASN A 246 8.72 74.05 5.65
C ASN A 246 8.07 72.87 4.90
N ASP A 247 8.05 72.92 3.56
CA ASP A 247 7.49 71.85 2.74
C ASP A 247 8.37 70.61 2.77
N GLU A 248 9.70 70.78 2.72
CA GLU A 248 10.64 69.66 2.87
C GLU A 248 10.49 68.98 4.23
N LYS A 249 10.36 69.77 5.32
CA LYS A 249 10.09 69.22 6.65
C LYS A 249 8.80 68.41 6.67
N ALA A 250 7.74 68.91 6.04
CA ALA A 250 6.46 68.18 5.96
C ALA A 250 6.59 66.84 5.20
N ARG A 251 7.41 66.77 4.13
CA ARG A 251 7.71 65.50 3.45
C ARG A 251 8.49 64.55 4.34
N LEU A 252 9.53 65.05 5.02
CA LEU A 252 10.34 64.26 5.95
C LEU A 252 9.54 63.79 7.18
N ASP A 253 8.52 64.54 7.58
CA ASP A 253 7.59 64.15 8.64
C ASP A 253 6.75 62.94 8.26
N ASN A 254 6.21 62.92 7.05
CA ASN A 254 5.49 61.75 6.53
C ASN A 254 6.43 60.56 6.39
N TYR A 255 7.67 60.78 5.97
CA TYR A 255 8.68 59.73 5.88
C TYR A 255 9.06 59.17 7.25
N ALA A 256 9.18 60.03 8.27
CA ALA A 256 9.38 59.62 9.64
C ALA A 256 8.25 58.72 10.15
N ILE A 257 7.00 59.00 9.80
CA ILE A 257 5.85 58.15 10.16
C ILE A 257 6.00 56.75 9.51
N GLU A 258 6.36 56.68 8.22
CA GLU A 258 6.59 55.38 7.54
C GLU A 258 7.70 54.57 8.22
N LEU A 259 8.82 55.22 8.57
CA LEU A 259 9.96 54.56 9.25
C LEU A 259 9.66 54.13 10.69
N GLN A 260 8.65 54.73 11.34
CA GLN A 260 8.14 54.30 12.65
C GLN A 260 7.25 53.07 12.53
N ASN A 261 6.47 52.95 11.45
CA ASN A 261 5.61 51.80 11.19
C ASN A 261 6.42 50.52 10.89
N ASP A 262 7.63 50.65 10.34
CA ASP A 262 8.60 49.55 10.18
C ASP A 262 9.94 49.86 10.87
N PRO A 263 10.07 49.52 12.17
CA PRO A 263 11.29 49.79 12.95
C PRO A 263 12.54 49.03 12.47
N SER A 264 12.37 47.99 11.64
CA SER A 264 13.49 47.21 11.10
C SER A 264 14.05 47.79 9.79
N SER A 265 13.32 48.73 9.18
CA SER A 265 13.70 49.33 7.92
C SER A 265 14.92 50.27 8.04
N ILE A 266 15.72 50.33 6.98
CA ILE A 266 16.76 51.31 6.73
C ILE A 266 16.19 52.39 5.81
N ALA A 267 16.40 53.64 6.20
CA ALA A 267 16.07 54.81 5.43
C ALA A 267 17.17 55.12 4.42
N TYR A 268 16.85 55.14 3.13
CA TYR A 268 17.78 55.58 2.10
C TYR A 268 17.34 56.93 1.54
N VAL A 269 18.27 57.88 1.52
CA VAL A 269 18.09 59.23 0.96
C VAL A 269 19.02 59.37 -0.24
N VAL A 270 18.46 59.34 -1.44
CA VAL A 270 19.21 59.54 -2.68
C VAL A 270 19.14 61.00 -3.06
N VAL A 271 20.29 61.65 -3.19
CA VAL A 271 20.37 63.07 -3.61
C VAL A 271 21.03 63.13 -4.97
N TYR A 272 20.31 63.65 -5.95
CA TYR A 272 20.79 63.91 -7.31
C TYR A 272 21.12 65.41 -7.42
N PRO A 273 22.37 65.80 -7.72
CA PRO A 273 22.71 67.20 -7.91
C PRO A 273 22.08 67.79 -9.18
N ALA A 274 21.84 69.10 -9.16
CA ALA A 274 21.54 69.85 -10.38
C ALA A 274 22.77 69.88 -11.31
N GLN A 275 22.54 69.93 -12.62
CA GLN A 275 23.59 69.96 -13.63
C GLN A 275 24.29 71.33 -13.59
N GLY A 276 25.60 71.33 -13.35
CA GLY A 276 26.35 72.58 -13.12
C GLY A 276 26.08 73.22 -11.75
N GLY A 277 25.49 72.48 -10.80
CA GLY A 277 25.22 72.95 -9.44
C GLY A 277 26.49 73.34 -8.68
N GLN A 278 26.33 74.20 -7.67
CA GLN A 278 27.46 74.72 -6.89
C GLN A 278 28.08 73.62 -6.02
N SER A 279 29.41 73.70 -5.84
CA SER A 279 30.15 72.82 -4.94
C SER A 279 29.57 72.92 -3.51
N GLY A 280 29.31 71.77 -2.88
CA GLY A 280 28.80 71.68 -1.52
C GLY A 280 27.27 71.60 -1.36
N GLN A 281 26.47 71.94 -2.39
CA GLN A 281 24.99 71.90 -2.28
C GLN A 281 24.46 70.52 -1.90
N VAL A 282 25.03 69.45 -2.49
CA VAL A 282 24.69 68.05 -2.16
C VAL A 282 24.98 67.75 -0.69
N GLN A 283 26.14 68.18 -0.19
CA GLN A 283 26.54 67.90 1.19
C GLN A 283 25.64 68.65 2.16
N THR A 284 25.35 69.92 1.90
CA THR A 284 24.41 70.72 2.70
C THR A 284 23.02 70.09 2.72
N LYS A 285 22.52 69.62 1.57
CA LYS A 285 21.22 68.95 1.46
C LYS A 285 21.19 67.62 2.23
N LYS A 286 22.22 66.78 2.06
CA LYS A 286 22.36 65.51 2.80
C LYS A 286 22.37 65.74 4.30
N THR A 287 23.25 66.62 4.79
CA THR A 287 23.35 66.96 6.21
C THR A 287 22.01 67.48 6.74
N ARG A 288 21.33 68.37 6.02
CA ARG A 288 20.04 68.90 6.44
C ARG A 288 18.96 67.82 6.60
N ILE A 289 18.84 66.91 5.64
CA ILE A 289 17.85 65.82 5.69
C ILE A 289 18.20 64.86 6.83
N THR A 290 19.46 64.45 6.93
CA THR A 290 19.91 63.53 7.99
C THR A 290 19.75 64.15 9.38
N ASP A 291 20.14 65.41 9.58
CA ASP A 291 19.98 66.11 10.86
C ASP A 291 18.52 66.23 11.27
N TYR A 292 17.61 66.45 10.33
CA TYR A 292 16.18 66.50 10.64
C TYR A 292 15.67 65.16 11.14
N LEU A 293 15.99 64.07 10.43
CA LEU A 293 15.56 62.72 10.80
C LEU A 293 16.19 62.27 12.13
N VAL A 294 17.47 62.58 12.37
CA VAL A 294 18.18 62.18 13.60
C VAL A 294 17.80 63.09 14.76
N ASN A 295 18.02 64.39 14.65
CA ASN A 295 17.95 65.31 15.79
C ASN A 295 16.52 65.81 16.06
N SER A 296 15.68 65.95 15.02
CA SER A 296 14.30 66.42 15.20
C SER A 296 13.30 65.27 15.34
N ARG A 297 13.51 64.15 14.64
CA ARG A 297 12.62 62.98 14.67
C ARG A 297 13.12 61.80 15.52
N GLY A 298 14.36 61.85 16.01
CA GLY A 298 14.90 60.89 16.98
C GLY A 298 15.34 59.55 16.39
N PHE A 299 15.58 59.45 15.09
CA PHE A 299 16.06 58.21 14.48
C PHE A 299 17.55 57.97 14.76
N ASN A 300 17.92 56.71 14.91
CA ASN A 300 19.32 56.31 14.98
C ASN A 300 20.02 56.62 13.64
N ALA A 301 21.13 57.35 13.67
CA ALA A 301 21.88 57.73 12.47
C ALA A 301 22.33 56.52 11.63
N GLY A 302 22.62 55.37 12.25
CA GLY A 302 22.97 54.14 11.55
C GLY A 302 21.85 53.52 10.72
N ARG A 303 20.60 53.97 10.91
CA ARG A 303 19.45 53.58 10.08
C ARG A 303 19.24 54.50 8.87
N ILE A 304 20.07 55.54 8.68
CA ILE A 304 19.92 56.50 7.59
C ILE A 304 21.16 56.43 6.71
N VAL A 305 20.98 56.04 5.45
CA VAL A 305 22.04 55.93 4.46
C VAL A 305 21.80 56.95 3.36
N THR A 306 22.79 57.80 3.07
CA THR A 306 22.71 58.76 1.96
C THR A 306 23.46 58.24 0.75
N ILE A 307 22.82 58.29 -0.42
CA ILE A 307 23.42 57.89 -1.71
C ILE A 307 23.51 59.13 -2.60
N LEU A 308 24.62 59.26 -3.34
CA LEU A 308 24.76 60.28 -4.38
C LEU A 308 24.29 59.70 -5.72
N GLY A 309 23.26 60.31 -6.30
CA GLY A 309 22.83 60.03 -7.66
C GLY A 309 23.67 60.78 -8.70
N GLN A 310 23.52 60.43 -9.97
CA GLN A 310 24.14 61.19 -11.06
C GLN A 310 23.49 62.58 -11.19
N PRO A 311 24.21 63.60 -11.70
CA PRO A 311 23.62 64.91 -11.94
C PRO A 311 22.43 64.85 -12.90
N ARG A 312 21.37 65.59 -12.58
CA ARG A 312 20.15 65.77 -13.40
C ARG A 312 19.94 67.25 -13.69
N GLY A 313 18.94 67.59 -14.54
CA GLY A 313 18.64 68.99 -14.87
C GLY A 313 18.53 69.87 -13.62
N ASP A 314 17.61 69.52 -12.72
CA ASP A 314 17.45 70.14 -11.41
C ASP A 314 17.82 69.18 -10.27
N MET A 315 18.04 69.71 -9.06
CA MET A 315 18.28 68.88 -7.88
C MET A 315 17.04 68.05 -7.56
N MET A 316 17.24 66.76 -7.31
CA MET A 316 16.18 65.79 -7.03
C MET A 316 16.54 64.95 -5.81
N ILE A 317 15.54 64.63 -4.99
CA ILE A 317 15.67 63.81 -3.80
C ILE A 317 14.68 62.66 -3.90
N GLU A 318 15.16 61.45 -3.64
CA GLU A 318 14.31 60.27 -3.47
C GLU A 318 14.47 59.73 -2.06
N LEU A 319 13.33 59.41 -1.43
CA LEU A 319 13.27 58.77 -0.13
C LEU A 319 12.81 57.32 -0.32
N TRP A 320 13.55 56.37 0.25
CA TRP A 320 13.31 54.94 0.08
C TRP A 320 13.27 54.24 1.44
N THR A 321 12.30 53.36 1.67
CA THR A 321 12.29 52.45 2.82
C THR A 321 12.73 51.06 2.38
N CYS A 322 13.74 50.51 3.05
CA CYS A 322 14.33 49.22 2.71
C CYS A 322 14.31 48.29 3.93
N PRO A 323 13.66 47.12 3.86
CA PRO A 323 13.80 46.10 4.89
C PRO A 323 15.28 45.73 5.09
N GLN A 324 15.65 45.37 6.32
CA GLN A 324 17.02 44.93 6.62
C GLN A 324 17.41 43.74 5.72
N GLY A 325 18.54 43.85 5.00
CA GLY A 325 19.02 42.82 4.08
C GLY A 325 18.51 42.95 2.64
N ALA A 326 17.61 43.90 2.34
CA ALA A 326 17.27 44.26 0.97
C ALA A 326 18.48 44.88 0.25
N THR A 327 18.59 44.65 -1.06
CA THR A 327 19.58 45.36 -1.89
C THR A 327 19.29 46.86 -1.91
N PRO A 328 20.28 47.74 -1.65
CA PRO A 328 20.08 49.19 -1.68
C PRO A 328 19.51 49.69 -3.02
N PRO A 329 18.72 50.79 -3.01
CA PRO A 329 18.21 51.37 -4.23
C PRO A 329 19.38 51.84 -5.12
N THR A 330 19.34 51.49 -6.39
CA THR A 330 20.33 51.93 -7.38
C THR A 330 19.85 53.24 -8.02
N PRO A 331 20.56 54.36 -7.85
CA PRO A 331 20.19 55.62 -8.49
C PRO A 331 20.17 55.43 -10.01
N LYS A 332 19.03 55.72 -10.64
CA LYS A 332 18.93 55.69 -12.10
C LYS A 332 19.53 56.98 -12.67
N PRO A 333 20.24 56.93 -13.81
CA PRO A 333 20.64 58.14 -14.52
C PRO A 333 19.41 59.01 -14.80
#